data_AF-A0A2E5WP10-F1
#
_entry.id   AF-A0A2E5WP10-F1
#
_cell.length_a   1.000
_cell.length_b   1.000
_cell.length_c   1.000
_cell.angle_alpha   90.00
_cell.angle_beta   90.00
_cell.angle_gamma   90.00
#
_symmetry.space_group_name_H-M   'P 1'
#
loop_
_entity.id
_entity.type
_entity.pdbx_description
1 polymer ?
#
loop_
_entity_poly.entity_id
_entity_poly.type
_entity_poly.pdbx_seq_one_letter_code
_entity_poly.pdbx_strand_id
1 'polypeptide(L)'
;MIDYNKTKSYQMNKIELENYVVISSHKISDLDFSQVLKQDKNSDAVIFTGLLIDQDNQIIPNFRSFPNLLDLFLKRFSILRKIFPQRMRKYLLWDISLQSPTMVDWVTSDLLFIRKDYYNKYLKNYDFSKPLSDMYACLECYKKGKQVYIFPDLRFTLPRKFKSNTFAKIKGFLTFVFRSISMYKNVLYPSRKYQIKKNLVTGAHKLNNRSFLKKIGANFQKKNKVVQVYEGKVSGQINYKQPLIFSNDSVVGLIVNSKKDIGLITIWRHSPLKVDRRNVFPVFPDTIDLGIYSIEACRGGVEKSDLDSKDSILRELHEEINLRSNDILECTRLSKLISNTAWDIFSTQVFVFKVKDDFVPKLQSEEYITKFKFYSLDEIKKLIQENKIVCSITQSAILQYLTIEN
;
A
#
# COMPACT_ATOMS: atom_id res chain seq x y z
N MET A 1 -6.10 -41.87 10.21
CA MET A 1 -6.47 -40.44 10.27
C MET A 1 -5.82 -39.86 11.52
N ILE A 2 -4.76 -39.05 11.38
CA ILE A 2 -4.06 -38.46 12.54
C ILE A 2 -4.93 -37.33 13.08
N ASP A 3 -5.31 -37.41 14.35
CA ASP A 3 -6.10 -36.38 15.05
C ASP A 3 -5.27 -35.08 15.17
N TYR A 4 -5.54 -34.15 14.25
CA TYR A 4 -4.82 -32.88 14.13
C TYR A 4 -5.17 -31.86 15.24
N ASN A 5 -6.14 -32.15 16.11
CA ASN A 5 -6.53 -31.26 17.20
C ASN A 5 -5.62 -31.37 18.45
N LYS A 6 -4.63 -32.28 18.45
CA LYS A 6 -3.65 -32.46 19.55
C LYS A 6 -2.30 -31.77 19.34
N THR A 7 -2.15 -30.83 18.41
CA THR A 7 -0.99 -29.93 18.48
C THR A 7 -1.19 -28.98 19.66
N LYS A 8 -0.44 -29.19 20.76
CA LYS A 8 -0.37 -28.25 21.90
C LYS A 8 -0.29 -26.83 21.34
N SER A 9 -1.35 -26.05 21.52
CA SER A 9 -1.37 -24.64 21.17
C SER A 9 -0.16 -23.98 21.83
N TYR A 10 0.66 -23.29 21.04
CA TYR A 10 1.80 -22.57 21.56
C TYR A 10 1.27 -21.44 22.45
N GLN A 11 1.26 -21.65 23.77
CA GLN A 11 0.74 -20.68 24.72
C GLN A 11 1.79 -19.60 24.92
N MET A 12 1.43 -18.37 24.55
CA MET A 12 2.22 -17.18 24.85
C MET A 12 1.79 -16.65 26.21
N ASN A 13 2.75 -16.45 27.10
CA ASN A 13 2.50 -15.80 28.38
C ASN A 13 2.49 -14.28 28.17
N LYS A 14 1.46 -13.62 28.73
CA LYS A 14 1.34 -12.17 28.77
C LYS A 14 1.45 -11.72 30.22
N ILE A 15 2.37 -10.81 30.51
CA ILE A 15 2.49 -10.17 31.82
C ILE A 15 2.41 -8.66 31.67
N GLU A 16 1.64 -8.04 32.54
CA GLU A 16 1.58 -6.58 32.62
C GLU A 16 2.47 -6.11 33.76
N LEU A 17 3.53 -5.42 33.40
CA LEU A 17 4.35 -4.61 34.31
C LEU A 17 3.75 -3.19 34.37
N GLU A 18 4.34 -2.33 35.19
CA GLU A 18 3.91 -0.93 35.34
C GLU A 18 3.84 -0.22 33.98
N ASN A 19 4.96 -0.19 33.25
CA ASN A 19 5.08 0.52 31.97
C ASN A 19 5.15 -0.38 30.74
N TYR A 20 5.11 -1.70 30.93
CA TYR A 20 5.34 -2.67 29.86
C TYR A 20 4.35 -3.82 29.86
N VAL A 21 4.10 -4.36 28.67
CA VAL A 21 3.49 -5.67 28.45
C VAL A 21 4.58 -6.60 27.96
N VAL A 22 4.83 -7.68 28.70
CA VAL A 22 5.80 -8.72 28.37
C VAL A 22 5.09 -9.87 27.68
N ILE A 23 5.58 -10.24 26.50
CA ILE A 23 5.11 -11.39 25.72
C ILE A 23 6.26 -12.40 25.66
N SER A 24 6.06 -13.61 26.16
CA SER A 24 7.09 -14.66 26.14
C SER A 24 6.53 -16.04 25.85
N SER A 25 7.30 -16.86 25.13
CA SER A 25 7.01 -18.29 24.92
C SER A 25 7.44 -19.17 26.10
N HIS A 26 8.15 -18.60 27.07
CA HIS A 26 8.68 -19.29 28.25
C HIS A 26 7.91 -18.89 29.50
N LYS A 27 7.92 -19.75 30.52
CA LYS A 27 7.39 -19.39 31.84
C LYS A 27 8.27 -18.28 32.42
N ILE A 28 7.62 -17.27 32.98
CA ILE A 28 8.24 -15.98 33.30
C ILE A 28 8.69 -15.89 34.77
N SER A 29 8.41 -16.91 35.60
CA SER A 29 8.85 -16.97 37.00
C SER A 29 10.37 -16.81 37.18
N ASP A 30 11.13 -16.96 36.10
CA ASP A 30 12.58 -17.03 36.11
C ASP A 30 13.25 -15.73 35.60
N LEU A 31 12.48 -14.67 35.32
CA LEU A 31 13.00 -13.40 34.79
C LEU A 31 13.08 -12.31 35.86
N ASP A 32 14.28 -11.76 36.08
CA ASP A 32 14.47 -10.54 36.88
C ASP A 32 14.17 -9.30 36.04
N PHE A 33 13.09 -8.59 36.38
CA PHE A 33 12.65 -7.37 35.69
C PHE A 33 13.24 -6.08 36.27
N SER A 34 14.01 -6.15 37.36
CA SER A 34 14.58 -4.95 38.01
C SER A 34 15.46 -4.13 37.06
N GLN A 35 16.14 -4.80 36.11
CA GLN A 35 16.96 -4.16 35.10
C GLN A 35 16.13 -3.48 34.00
N VAL A 36 14.95 -4.03 33.69
CA VAL A 36 14.04 -3.50 32.66
C VAL A 36 13.47 -2.16 33.09
N LEU A 37 13.07 -2.04 34.36
CA LEU A 37 12.50 -0.80 34.92
C LEU A 37 13.50 0.37 34.93
N LYS A 38 14.81 0.09 34.87
CA LYS A 38 15.86 1.13 34.83
C LYS A 38 16.03 1.76 33.43
N GLN A 39 15.56 1.10 32.37
CA GLN A 39 15.79 1.49 30.97
C GLN A 39 14.74 2.50 30.44
N ASP A 40 13.69 2.82 31.21
CA ASP A 40 12.43 3.39 30.71
C ASP A 40 12.40 4.92 30.50
N LYS A 41 13.48 5.65 30.75
CA LYS A 41 13.35 7.12 30.90
C LYS A 41 13.43 7.96 29.62
N ASN A 42 13.89 7.47 28.46
CA ASN A 42 14.11 8.36 27.30
C ASN A 42 14.22 7.69 25.91
N SER A 43 13.76 6.46 25.71
CA SER A 43 13.93 5.80 24.40
C SER A 43 12.68 5.91 23.52
N ASP A 44 12.89 6.20 22.23
CA ASP A 44 11.88 6.03 21.17
C ASP A 44 11.52 4.55 20.92
N ALA A 45 12.10 3.63 21.70
CA ALA A 45 11.84 2.21 21.64
C ALA A 45 10.46 1.92 22.28
N VAL A 46 9.54 1.42 21.46
CA VAL A 46 8.23 0.95 21.93
C VAL A 46 8.16 -0.58 22.02
N ILE A 47 9.09 -1.27 21.37
CA ILE A 47 9.30 -2.72 21.48
C ILE A 47 10.80 -2.95 21.70
N PHE A 48 11.15 -3.82 22.64
CA PHE A 48 12.53 -4.26 22.80
C PHE A 48 12.65 -5.68 23.35
N THR A 49 13.88 -6.18 23.38
CA THR A 49 14.24 -7.46 23.99
C THR A 49 15.63 -7.37 24.67
N GLY A 50 15.99 -8.41 25.41
CA GLY A 50 17.36 -8.64 25.89
C GLY A 50 18.06 -9.75 25.11
N LEU A 51 19.29 -10.06 25.50
CA LEU A 51 19.99 -11.24 25.02
C LEU A 51 19.40 -12.49 25.66
N LEU A 52 19.05 -13.45 24.81
CA LEU A 52 18.72 -14.79 25.25
C LEU A 52 20.02 -15.58 25.31
N ILE A 53 20.31 -16.19 26.45
CA ILE A 53 21.45 -17.08 26.64
C ILE A 53 20.96 -18.49 26.92
N ASP A 54 21.68 -19.49 26.43
CA ASP A 54 21.42 -20.88 26.82
C ASP A 54 22.13 -21.22 28.14
N GLN A 55 21.98 -22.48 28.58
CA GLN A 55 22.62 -23.00 29.79
C GLN A 55 24.15 -23.01 29.71
N ASP A 56 24.70 -23.00 28.49
CA ASP A 56 26.13 -22.99 28.20
C ASP A 56 26.64 -21.53 28.03
N ASN A 57 25.82 -20.54 28.44
CA ASN A 57 26.06 -19.10 28.33
C ASN A 57 26.29 -18.62 26.88
N GLN A 58 25.82 -19.37 25.88
CA GLN A 58 25.89 -18.97 24.47
C GLN A 58 24.68 -18.12 24.11
N ILE A 59 24.92 -17.09 23.29
CA ILE A 59 23.87 -16.19 22.82
C ILE A 59 22.98 -16.94 21.81
N ILE A 60 21.67 -16.95 22.08
CA ILE A 60 20.63 -17.43 21.19
C ILE A 60 20.15 -16.23 20.35
N PRO A 61 20.37 -16.20 19.03
CA PRO A 61 20.01 -15.05 18.20
C PRO A 61 18.48 -14.88 18.09
N ASN A 62 17.94 -13.89 18.80
CA ASN A 62 16.52 -13.52 18.85
C ASN A 62 16.20 -12.21 18.11
N PHE A 63 17.11 -11.70 17.30
CA PHE A 63 16.94 -10.44 16.57
C PHE A 63 17.44 -10.57 15.13
N ARG A 64 16.77 -9.86 14.21
CA ARG A 64 16.95 -10.05 12.76
C ARG A 64 16.62 -8.79 11.99
N SER A 65 17.11 -8.71 10.75
CA SER A 65 16.52 -7.81 9.75
C SER A 65 15.17 -8.37 9.27
N PHE A 66 14.27 -7.52 8.76
CA PHE A 66 13.10 -8.03 8.06
C PHE A 66 13.58 -8.92 6.91
N PRO A 67 13.10 -10.17 6.81
CA PRO A 67 13.60 -11.06 5.78
C PRO A 67 13.28 -10.47 4.39
N ASN A 68 13.81 -11.09 3.34
CA ASN A 68 13.15 -11.19 2.03
C ASN A 68 12.81 -12.66 1.71
N LEU A 69 12.04 -12.91 0.65
CA LEU A 69 11.69 -14.29 0.22
C LEU A 69 12.92 -15.20 0.07
N LEU A 70 14.02 -14.65 -0.47
CA LEU A 70 15.26 -15.41 -0.62
C LEU A 70 15.88 -15.72 0.74
N ASP A 71 15.83 -14.82 1.72
CA ASP A 71 16.37 -15.08 3.06
C ASP A 71 15.65 -16.24 3.76
N LEU A 72 14.34 -16.33 3.56
CA LEU A 72 13.53 -17.42 4.10
C LEU A 72 13.88 -18.76 3.46
N PHE A 73 14.11 -18.75 2.15
CA PHE A 73 14.55 -19.91 1.38
C PHE A 73 15.96 -20.35 1.83
N LEU A 74 16.93 -19.43 1.82
CA LEU A 74 18.31 -19.68 2.21
C LEU A 74 18.44 -20.18 3.65
N LYS A 75 17.65 -19.64 4.60
CA LYS A 75 17.68 -20.09 5.99
C LYS A 75 17.29 -21.56 6.14
N ARG A 76 16.47 -22.10 5.23
CA ARG A 76 15.98 -23.49 5.31
C ARG A 76 16.91 -24.50 4.66
N PHE A 77 17.53 -24.15 3.55
CA PHE A 77 18.42 -25.05 2.82
C PHE A 77 19.87 -24.84 3.28
N SER A 78 20.37 -25.76 4.10
CA SER A 78 21.72 -25.70 4.69
C SER A 78 22.82 -25.52 3.63
N ILE A 79 22.68 -26.17 2.48
CA ILE A 79 23.59 -26.03 1.34
C ILE A 79 23.58 -24.58 0.81
N LEU A 80 22.41 -23.99 0.60
CA LEU A 80 22.32 -22.62 0.09
C LEU A 80 22.80 -21.60 1.12
N ARG A 81 22.58 -21.84 2.41
CA ARG A 81 23.18 -21.02 3.48
C ARG A 81 24.71 -21.03 3.42
N LYS A 82 25.34 -22.16 3.07
CA LYS A 82 26.80 -22.24 2.87
C LYS A 82 27.25 -21.47 1.62
N ILE A 83 26.45 -21.46 0.56
CA ILE A 83 26.76 -20.75 -0.70
C ILE A 83 26.57 -19.24 -0.56
N PHE A 84 25.58 -18.79 0.23
CA PHE A 84 25.25 -17.36 0.42
C PHE A 84 25.47 -16.88 1.87
N PRO A 85 26.68 -17.04 2.45
CA PRO A 85 26.92 -16.79 3.87
C PRO A 85 26.80 -15.30 4.23
N GLN A 86 27.24 -14.39 3.34
CA GLN A 86 27.15 -12.94 3.54
C GLN A 86 25.70 -12.47 3.68
N ARG A 87 24.79 -13.07 2.91
CA ARG A 87 23.36 -12.72 2.98
C ARG A 87 22.73 -13.18 4.28
N MET A 88 23.08 -14.38 4.74
CA MET A 88 22.63 -14.89 6.03
C MET A 88 23.22 -14.10 7.19
N ARG A 89 24.50 -13.70 7.12
CA ARG A 89 25.12 -12.76 8.08
C ARG A 89 24.32 -11.48 8.23
N LYS A 90 23.95 -10.85 7.11
CA LYS A 90 23.13 -9.62 7.11
C LYS A 90 21.75 -9.85 7.72
N TYR A 91 21.03 -10.87 7.27
CA TYR A 91 19.67 -11.15 7.76
C TYR A 91 19.64 -11.52 9.26
N LEU A 92 20.61 -12.33 9.69
CA LEU A 92 20.74 -12.80 11.07
C LEU A 92 21.50 -11.82 11.97
N LEU A 93 21.95 -10.69 11.42
CA LEU A 93 22.71 -9.67 12.13
C LEU A 93 23.90 -10.25 12.90
N TRP A 94 24.62 -11.23 12.32
CA TRP A 94 25.72 -11.94 13.01
C TRP A 94 26.91 -11.05 13.36
N ASP A 95 27.11 -9.97 12.61
CA ASP A 95 28.24 -9.07 12.78
C ASP A 95 27.86 -7.79 13.56
N ILE A 96 26.70 -7.76 14.23
CA ILE A 96 26.23 -6.58 14.99
C ILE A 96 26.97 -6.47 16.33
N SER A 97 27.32 -5.24 16.73
CA SER A 97 27.87 -4.99 18.07
C SER A 97 26.78 -5.14 19.12
N LEU A 98 27.06 -5.89 20.19
CA LEU A 98 26.18 -6.09 21.34
C LEU A 98 26.76 -5.44 22.61
N GLN A 99 27.52 -4.34 22.44
CA GLN A 99 28.09 -3.59 23.57
C GLN A 99 27.17 -2.48 24.09
N SER A 100 26.17 -2.08 23.30
CA SER A 100 25.25 -1.00 23.64
C SER A 100 23.87 -1.27 23.06
N PRO A 101 22.82 -0.57 23.54
CA PRO A 101 21.48 -0.66 22.99
C PRO A 101 21.49 -0.45 21.48
N THR A 102 20.97 -1.43 20.75
CA THR A 102 21.10 -1.48 19.30
C THR A 102 19.74 -1.62 18.62
N MET A 103 19.48 -0.75 17.64
CA MET A 103 18.26 -0.79 16.84
C MET A 103 18.29 -1.98 15.87
N VAL A 104 17.18 -2.70 15.78
CA VAL A 104 16.98 -3.81 14.86
C VAL A 104 15.63 -3.71 14.16
N ASP A 105 15.42 -4.51 13.11
CA ASP A 105 14.15 -4.48 12.39
C ASP A 105 13.05 -5.24 13.16
N TRP A 106 13.37 -6.41 13.71
CA TRP A 106 12.44 -7.18 14.54
C TRP A 106 13.15 -8.18 15.46
N VAL A 107 12.41 -8.61 16.48
CA VAL A 107 12.83 -9.56 17.52
C VAL A 107 11.87 -10.74 17.58
N THR A 108 12.36 -11.93 17.95
CA THR A 108 11.55 -13.16 18.03
C THR A 108 10.75 -13.22 19.32
N SER A 109 9.57 -13.84 19.23
CA SER A 109 8.56 -14.08 20.28
C SER A 109 9.06 -14.80 21.54
N ASP A 110 10.31 -15.22 21.60
CA ASP A 110 10.85 -15.86 22.80
C ASP A 110 10.79 -14.90 24.01
N LEU A 111 11.00 -13.61 23.79
CA LEU A 111 10.81 -12.56 24.80
C LEU A 111 10.68 -11.16 24.17
N LEU A 112 9.53 -10.52 24.32
CA LEU A 112 9.29 -9.13 23.91
C LEU A 112 8.80 -8.29 25.08
N PHE A 113 9.37 -7.10 25.21
CA PHE A 113 8.86 -6.02 26.05
C PHE A 113 8.21 -4.99 25.14
N ILE A 114 6.95 -4.65 25.41
CA ILE A 114 6.17 -3.69 24.62
C ILE A 114 5.70 -2.60 25.55
N ARG A 115 5.96 -1.33 25.24
CA ARG A 115 5.48 -0.21 26.06
C ARG A 115 3.95 -0.27 26.16
N LYS A 116 3.42 -0.14 27.38
CA LYS A 116 2.01 -0.46 27.69
C LYS A 116 1.03 0.42 26.93
N ASP A 117 1.34 1.71 26.78
CA ASP A 117 0.59 2.66 25.98
C ASP A 117 0.54 2.25 24.49
N TYR A 118 1.68 1.84 23.92
CA TYR A 118 1.80 1.38 22.55
C TYR A 118 1.02 0.07 22.33
N TYR A 119 1.17 -0.88 23.27
CA TYR A 119 0.43 -2.13 23.25
C TYR A 119 -1.08 -1.87 23.26
N ASN A 120 -1.58 -1.09 24.22
CA ASN A 120 -3.01 -0.83 24.36
C ASN A 120 -3.59 -0.14 23.12
N LYS A 121 -2.84 0.77 22.51
CA LYS A 121 -3.29 1.55 21.36
C LYS A 121 -3.26 0.77 20.05
N TYR A 122 -2.27 -0.09 19.83
CA TYR A 122 -2.02 -0.69 18.51
C TYR A 122 -2.00 -2.22 18.49
N LEU A 123 -1.70 -2.87 19.62
CA LEU A 123 -1.44 -4.32 19.68
C LEU A 123 -2.36 -5.09 20.65
N LYS A 124 -3.30 -4.44 21.33
CA LYS A 124 -4.21 -5.10 22.30
C LYS A 124 -4.99 -6.27 21.69
N ASN A 125 -5.39 -6.12 20.44
CA ASN A 125 -6.16 -7.14 19.70
C ASN A 125 -5.25 -8.09 18.89
N TYR A 126 -3.92 -8.01 19.05
CA TYR A 126 -3.00 -8.92 18.38
C TYR A 126 -2.98 -10.27 19.09
N ASP A 127 -3.23 -11.32 18.30
CA ASP A 127 -3.06 -12.69 18.75
C ASP A 127 -1.60 -13.12 18.59
N PHE A 128 -0.84 -13.00 19.67
CA PHE A 128 0.58 -13.38 19.70
C PHE A 128 0.82 -14.88 19.60
N SER A 129 -0.20 -15.73 19.77
CA SER A 129 -0.06 -17.18 19.58
C SER A 129 0.09 -17.58 18.10
N LYS A 130 -0.25 -16.68 17.16
CA LYS A 130 -0.14 -16.95 15.73
C LYS A 130 1.31 -16.91 15.26
N PRO A 131 1.71 -17.82 14.33
CA PRO A 131 3.00 -17.71 13.65
C PRO A 131 3.23 -16.32 13.06
N LEU A 132 4.43 -15.77 13.31
CA LEU A 132 4.92 -14.47 12.85
C LEU A 132 4.28 -13.23 13.51
N SER A 133 3.48 -13.41 14.56
CA SER A 133 2.85 -12.31 15.30
C SER A 133 3.86 -11.28 15.83
N ASP A 134 5.02 -11.75 16.28
CA ASP A 134 6.18 -10.97 16.70
C ASP A 134 6.71 -10.05 15.60
N MET A 135 6.94 -10.61 14.42
CA MET A 135 7.41 -9.87 13.26
C MET A 135 6.36 -8.85 12.80
N TYR A 136 5.06 -9.19 12.83
CA TYR A 136 4.00 -8.24 12.51
C TYR A 136 3.93 -7.08 13.51
N ALA A 137 4.06 -7.34 14.81
CA ALA A 137 4.10 -6.29 15.83
C ALA A 137 5.27 -5.31 15.61
N CYS A 138 6.46 -5.85 15.31
CA CYS A 138 7.64 -5.04 14.97
C CYS A 138 7.45 -4.24 13.67
N LEU A 139 6.73 -4.80 12.69
CA LEU A 139 6.44 -4.15 11.43
C LEU A 139 5.43 -3.01 11.58
N GLU A 140 4.40 -3.18 12.41
CA GLU A 140 3.50 -2.08 12.78
C GLU A 140 4.26 -0.96 13.52
N CYS A 141 5.17 -1.32 14.43
CA CYS A 141 6.10 -0.38 15.05
C CYS A 141 6.87 0.45 14.02
N TYR A 142 7.51 -0.22 13.04
CA TYR A 142 8.24 0.44 11.97
C TYR A 142 7.35 1.38 11.13
N LYS A 143 6.14 0.95 10.75
CA LYS A 143 5.19 1.77 9.96
C LYS A 143 4.76 3.06 10.68
N LYS A 144 4.77 3.07 12.01
CA LYS A 144 4.46 4.23 12.84
C LYS A 144 5.67 5.11 13.13
N GLY A 145 6.82 4.84 12.48
CA GLY A 145 8.06 5.57 12.72
C GLY A 145 8.65 5.31 14.10
N LYS A 146 8.30 4.19 14.74
CA LYS A 146 8.84 3.76 16.02
C LYS A 146 9.91 2.69 15.81
N GLN A 147 10.75 2.51 16.82
CA GLN A 147 11.95 1.69 16.72
C GLN A 147 11.88 0.45 17.61
N VAL A 148 12.58 -0.61 17.19
CA VAL A 148 12.76 -1.86 17.93
C VAL A 148 14.21 -1.96 18.37
N TYR A 149 14.44 -2.28 19.64
CA TYR A 149 15.78 -2.32 20.23
C TYR A 149 16.11 -3.67 20.86
N ILE A 150 17.40 -3.95 20.94
CA ILE A 150 17.98 -4.93 21.86
C ILE A 150 18.77 -4.17 22.91
N PHE A 151 18.61 -4.57 24.17
CA PHE A 151 19.41 -4.07 25.27
C PHE A 151 20.36 -5.18 25.76
N PRO A 152 21.66 -5.13 25.40
CA PRO A 152 22.59 -6.21 25.71
C PRO A 152 22.81 -6.49 27.21
N ASP A 153 22.57 -5.49 28.04
CA ASP A 153 22.69 -5.61 29.50
C ASP A 153 21.57 -6.47 30.10
N LEU A 154 20.43 -6.58 29.40
CA LEU A 154 19.34 -7.47 29.78
C LEU A 154 19.68 -8.88 29.28
N ARG A 155 19.94 -9.81 30.19
CA ARG A 155 20.29 -11.20 29.85
C ARG A 155 19.29 -12.16 30.48
N PHE A 156 18.76 -13.06 29.66
CA PHE A 156 17.74 -14.01 30.07
C PHE A 156 18.16 -15.42 29.68
N THR A 157 18.31 -16.28 30.68
CA THR A 157 18.65 -17.69 30.46
C THR A 157 17.41 -18.47 30.06
N LEU A 158 17.43 -19.07 28.88
CA LEU A 158 16.37 -19.94 28.42
C LEU A 158 16.64 -21.40 28.80
N PRO A 159 15.62 -22.16 29.25
CA PRO A 159 15.75 -23.59 29.43
C PRO A 159 16.07 -24.26 28.10
N ARG A 160 16.89 -25.32 28.13
CA ARG A 160 17.34 -26.06 26.95
C ARG A 160 16.13 -26.44 26.07
N LYS A 161 16.08 -25.91 24.83
CA LYS A 161 14.97 -26.23 23.90
C LYS A 161 14.95 -27.73 23.61
N PHE A 162 13.83 -28.39 23.90
CA PHE A 162 13.61 -29.78 23.51
C PHE A 162 13.75 -29.93 21.99
N LYS A 163 14.52 -30.94 21.53
CA LYS A 163 14.69 -31.25 20.11
C LYS A 163 13.31 -31.56 19.51
N SER A 164 12.77 -30.63 18.71
CA SER A 164 11.49 -30.87 18.04
C SER A 164 11.63 -31.91 16.93
N ASN A 165 10.62 -32.77 16.78
CA ASN A 165 10.59 -33.81 15.75
C ASN A 165 10.61 -33.21 14.33
N THR A 166 11.30 -33.85 13.39
CA THR A 166 11.62 -33.35 12.05
C THR A 166 10.37 -33.05 11.21
N PHE A 167 9.30 -33.82 11.38
CA PHE A 167 8.03 -33.61 10.67
C PHE A 167 7.32 -32.31 11.06
N ALA A 168 7.29 -31.96 12.34
CA ALA A 168 6.73 -30.69 12.80
C ALA A 168 7.49 -29.48 12.21
N LYS A 169 8.80 -29.64 11.96
CA LYS A 169 9.62 -28.61 11.32
C LYS A 169 9.28 -28.38 9.85
N ILE A 170 8.74 -29.38 9.13
CA ILE A 170 8.39 -29.26 7.70
C ILE A 170 7.01 -28.60 7.55
N LYS A 171 6.01 -29.05 8.32
CA LYS A 171 4.67 -28.45 8.28
C LYS A 171 4.68 -26.98 8.71
N GLY A 172 5.35 -26.69 9.83
CA GLY A 172 5.53 -25.30 10.29
C GLY A 172 6.26 -24.43 9.25
N PHE A 173 7.15 -25.02 8.45
CA PHE A 173 7.84 -24.32 7.37
C PHE A 173 6.91 -23.93 6.22
N LEU A 174 6.08 -24.85 5.72
CA LEU A 174 5.14 -24.52 4.64
C LEU A 174 4.17 -23.41 5.07
N THR A 175 3.60 -23.53 6.27
CA THR A 175 2.74 -22.48 6.84
C THR A 175 3.48 -21.14 6.95
N PHE A 176 4.73 -21.17 7.41
CA PHE A 176 5.58 -19.98 7.50
C PHE A 176 5.87 -19.38 6.12
N VAL A 177 6.17 -20.18 5.09
CA VAL A 177 6.44 -19.69 3.73
C VAL A 177 5.19 -19.04 3.13
N PHE A 178 4.03 -19.70 3.17
CA PHE A 178 2.80 -19.15 2.61
C PHE A 178 2.39 -17.85 3.32
N ARG A 179 2.47 -17.81 4.66
CA ARG A 179 2.20 -16.58 5.43
C ARG A 179 3.23 -15.50 5.19
N SER A 180 4.50 -15.85 5.03
CA SER A 180 5.54 -14.89 4.69
C SER A 180 5.35 -14.32 3.30
N ILE A 181 4.98 -15.13 2.30
CA ILE A 181 4.64 -14.65 0.94
C ILE A 181 3.45 -13.70 0.99
N SER A 182 2.38 -14.05 1.73
CA SER A 182 1.24 -13.17 1.97
C SER A 182 1.69 -11.85 2.62
N MET A 183 2.58 -11.91 3.62
CA MET A 183 3.18 -10.74 4.25
C MET A 183 4.03 -9.90 3.27
N TYR A 184 4.84 -10.51 2.41
CA TYR A 184 5.62 -9.78 1.40
C TYR A 184 4.74 -9.01 0.45
N LYS A 185 3.68 -9.66 -0.03
CA LYS A 185 2.71 -9.06 -0.93
C LYS A 185 1.99 -7.88 -0.27
N ASN A 186 1.66 -8.01 1.01
CA ASN A 186 0.86 -7.01 1.71
C ASN A 186 1.69 -5.93 2.42
N VAL A 187 2.98 -6.14 2.72
CA VAL A 187 3.68 -5.28 3.69
C VAL A 187 5.15 -4.90 3.39
N LEU A 188 5.96 -5.76 2.75
CA LEU A 188 7.41 -5.47 2.54
C LEU A 188 7.78 -4.99 1.13
N TYR A 189 6.89 -5.11 0.14
CA TYR A 189 7.10 -4.46 -1.16
C TYR A 189 7.19 -2.92 -1.09
N PRO A 190 6.51 -2.22 -0.17
CA PRO A 190 6.68 -0.78 0.02
C PRO A 190 8.01 -0.36 0.69
N SER A 191 8.63 -1.19 1.55
CA SER A 191 9.71 -0.75 2.46
C SER A 191 11.14 -0.82 1.90
N ARG A 192 11.38 -1.62 0.84
CA ARG A 192 12.71 -1.68 0.18
C ARG A 192 13.12 -0.35 -0.48
N LYS A 193 12.16 0.55 -0.74
CA LYS A 193 12.40 1.93 -1.19
C LYS A 193 13.11 2.80 -0.14
N TYR A 194 13.01 2.47 1.15
CA TYR A 194 13.51 3.34 2.23
C TYR A 194 15.04 3.25 2.47
N GLN A 195 15.70 2.13 2.16
CA GLN A 195 17.17 2.00 2.30
C GLN A 195 17.96 2.55 1.10
N ILE A 196 17.37 2.57 -0.10
CA ILE A 196 17.98 3.19 -1.30
C ILE A 196 18.14 4.72 -1.11
N LYS A 197 17.35 5.29 -0.19
CA LYS A 197 17.28 6.71 0.19
C LYS A 197 18.59 7.30 0.75
N LYS A 198 19.48 6.52 1.37
CA LYS A 198 20.70 7.06 2.03
C LYS A 198 21.90 7.18 1.09
N ASN A 199 21.99 6.34 0.06
CA ASN A 199 23.11 6.34 -0.89
C ASN A 199 22.91 7.29 -2.08
N LEU A 200 21.70 7.81 -2.30
CA LEU A 200 21.39 8.72 -3.41
C LEU A 200 21.50 10.21 -3.03
N VAL A 201 21.55 10.54 -1.74
CA VAL A 201 21.62 11.94 -1.25
C VAL A 201 23.01 12.55 -1.46
N THR A 202 24.07 11.74 -1.57
CA THR A 202 25.44 12.21 -1.83
C THR A 202 25.83 12.27 -3.31
N GLY A 203 24.97 11.81 -4.23
CA GLY A 203 25.27 11.71 -5.67
C GLY A 203 24.55 12.74 -6.57
N ALA A 204 23.84 13.71 -6.01
CA ALA A 204 22.89 14.55 -6.75
C ALA A 204 23.52 15.61 -7.69
N HIS A 205 24.85 15.76 -7.74
CA HIS A 205 25.48 16.84 -8.52
C HIS A 205 25.87 16.50 -9.97
N LYS A 206 25.60 15.30 -10.49
CA LYS A 206 25.80 14.99 -11.93
C LYS A 206 24.74 14.04 -12.50
N LEU A 207 23.49 14.49 -12.62
CA LEU A 207 22.52 13.81 -13.49
C LEU A 207 22.79 14.20 -14.94
N ASN A 208 23.56 13.34 -15.62
CA ASN A 208 23.80 13.44 -17.04
C ASN A 208 22.49 13.06 -17.78
N ASN A 209 21.72 14.08 -18.22
CA ASN A 209 20.39 14.00 -18.82
C ASN A 209 20.25 12.99 -19.99
N ARG A 210 21.36 12.58 -20.62
CA ARG A 210 21.37 11.62 -21.74
C ARG A 210 21.12 10.16 -21.33
N SER A 211 21.36 9.76 -20.08
CA SER A 211 21.30 8.33 -19.70
C SER A 211 19.97 7.90 -19.07
N PHE A 212 19.29 8.81 -18.36
CA PHE A 212 18.08 8.50 -17.59
C PHE A 212 16.89 8.21 -18.51
N LEU A 213 16.60 9.12 -19.45
CA LEU A 213 15.48 8.97 -20.38
C LEU A 213 15.69 7.82 -21.39
N LYS A 214 16.93 7.54 -21.82
CA LYS A 214 17.25 6.37 -22.67
C LYS A 214 16.99 5.04 -21.95
N LYS A 215 17.34 4.94 -20.65
CA LYS A 215 17.11 3.72 -19.85
C LYS A 215 15.64 3.53 -19.47
N ILE A 216 14.90 4.61 -19.22
CA ILE A 216 13.45 4.53 -19.00
C ILE A 216 12.76 4.15 -20.30
N GLY A 217 13.04 4.82 -21.43
CA GLY A 217 12.42 4.53 -22.72
C GLY A 217 12.50 3.05 -23.09
N ALA A 218 13.70 2.46 -23.09
CA ALA A 218 13.87 1.06 -23.52
C ALA A 218 13.24 0.04 -22.55
N ASN A 219 13.38 0.21 -21.24
CA ASN A 219 12.83 -0.76 -20.27
C ASN A 219 11.33 -0.58 -20.00
N PHE A 220 10.83 0.65 -20.11
CA PHE A 220 9.42 0.97 -19.86
C PHE A 220 8.57 0.64 -21.10
N GLN A 221 9.03 0.94 -22.32
CA GLN A 221 8.37 0.52 -23.57
C GLN A 221 8.33 -1.01 -23.70
N LYS A 222 9.42 -1.70 -23.35
CA LYS A 222 9.50 -3.17 -23.42
C LYS A 222 8.56 -3.87 -22.44
N LYS A 223 8.16 -3.19 -21.34
CA LYS A 223 7.27 -3.74 -20.31
C LYS A 223 5.83 -3.23 -20.40
N ASN A 224 5.61 -2.05 -20.99
CA ASN A 224 4.32 -1.39 -21.11
C ASN A 224 4.13 -0.91 -22.54
N LYS A 225 3.39 -1.67 -23.36
CA LYS A 225 3.10 -1.35 -24.77
C LYS A 225 2.36 -0.02 -24.99
N VAL A 226 1.90 0.61 -23.91
CA VAL A 226 1.05 1.80 -23.87
C VAL A 226 1.86 3.12 -23.86
N VAL A 227 3.16 3.06 -23.53
CA VAL A 227 4.02 4.24 -23.47
C VAL A 227 4.90 4.32 -24.70
N GLN A 228 4.85 5.42 -25.44
CA GLN A 228 5.75 5.74 -26.54
C GLN A 228 6.56 7.00 -26.20
N VAL A 229 7.74 7.18 -26.80
CA VAL A 229 8.51 8.42 -26.63
C VAL A 229 8.45 9.15 -27.96
N TYR A 230 7.77 10.30 -27.97
CA TYR A 230 7.68 11.18 -29.13
C TYR A 230 8.90 12.10 -29.19
N GLU A 231 9.48 12.26 -30.38
CA GLU A 231 10.57 13.19 -30.64
C GLU A 231 10.04 14.37 -31.46
N GLY A 232 9.79 15.50 -30.79
CA GLY A 232 9.40 16.73 -31.47
C GLY A 232 10.59 17.32 -32.21
N LYS A 233 10.47 17.51 -33.52
CA LYS A 233 11.51 18.09 -34.37
C LYS A 233 11.12 19.48 -34.87
N VAL A 234 12.04 20.43 -34.84
CA VAL A 234 11.90 21.76 -35.44
C VAL A 234 13.04 21.92 -36.44
N SER A 235 12.73 22.19 -37.70
CA SER A 235 13.71 22.28 -38.80
C SER A 235 14.61 21.05 -38.93
N GLY A 236 14.03 19.85 -38.75
CA GLY A 236 14.76 18.57 -38.83
C GLY A 236 15.61 18.22 -37.61
N GLN A 237 15.84 19.16 -36.68
CA GLN A 237 16.57 18.92 -35.43
C GLN A 237 15.61 18.52 -34.31
N ILE A 238 16.02 17.55 -33.48
CA ILE A 238 15.24 17.14 -32.30
C ILE A 238 15.25 18.28 -31.29
N ASN A 239 14.08 18.89 -31.06
CA ASN A 239 13.89 19.99 -30.12
C ASN A 239 13.57 19.45 -28.71
N TYR A 240 12.70 18.43 -28.62
CA TYR A 240 12.37 17.80 -27.34
C TYR A 240 11.99 16.33 -27.50
N LYS A 241 12.04 15.59 -26.38
CA LYS A 241 11.53 14.21 -26.28
C LYS A 241 10.50 14.15 -25.16
N GLN A 242 9.33 13.61 -25.46
CA GLN A 242 8.21 13.57 -24.53
C GLN A 242 7.68 12.14 -24.43
N PRO A 243 7.61 11.54 -23.23
CA PRO A 243 6.90 10.30 -23.05
C PRO A 243 5.40 10.57 -23.20
N LEU A 244 4.76 9.83 -24.09
CA LEU A 244 3.32 9.83 -24.31
C LEU A 244 2.77 8.47 -23.91
N ILE A 245 1.71 8.50 -23.11
CA ILE A 245 0.88 7.37 -22.77
C ILE A 245 -0.37 7.48 -23.63
N PHE A 246 -0.66 6.41 -24.37
CA PHE A 246 -1.84 6.32 -25.20
C PHE A 246 -2.85 5.42 -24.51
N SER A 247 -3.78 6.03 -23.79
CA SER A 247 -4.95 5.33 -23.27
C SER A 247 -6.04 5.25 -24.35
N ASN A 248 -6.97 4.30 -24.23
CA ASN A 248 -8.18 4.34 -25.04
C ASN A 248 -8.92 5.67 -24.78
N ASP A 249 -9.69 6.10 -25.77
CA ASP A 249 -10.65 7.18 -25.55
C ASP A 249 -11.62 6.80 -24.42
N SER A 250 -12.17 7.82 -23.78
CA SER A 250 -13.09 7.71 -22.66
C SER A 250 -14.37 8.47 -22.94
N VAL A 251 -15.35 8.26 -22.08
CA VAL A 251 -16.65 8.90 -22.15
C VAL A 251 -17.06 9.40 -20.77
N VAL A 252 -17.83 10.48 -20.73
CA VAL A 252 -18.45 10.99 -19.49
C VAL A 252 -19.88 11.40 -19.77
N GLY A 253 -20.78 11.01 -18.87
CA GLY A 253 -22.22 11.27 -18.96
C GLY A 253 -22.70 12.11 -17.79
N LEU A 254 -23.18 13.32 -18.08
CA LEU A 254 -23.92 14.12 -17.11
C LEU A 254 -25.40 13.75 -17.16
N ILE A 255 -25.99 13.55 -16.00
CA ILE A 255 -27.39 13.19 -15.87
C ILE A 255 -28.13 14.38 -15.31
N VAL A 256 -29.21 14.78 -15.96
CA VAL A 256 -29.94 16.01 -15.63
C VAL A 256 -31.43 15.72 -15.54
N ASN A 257 -32.09 16.17 -14.48
CA ASN A 257 -33.55 16.04 -14.33
C ASN A 257 -34.28 17.28 -14.90
N SER A 258 -35.62 17.34 -14.80
CA SER A 258 -36.39 18.48 -15.31
C SER A 258 -36.08 19.82 -14.60
N LYS A 259 -35.57 19.75 -13.37
CA LYS A 259 -35.16 20.90 -12.55
C LYS A 259 -33.76 21.42 -12.87
N LYS A 260 -33.07 20.79 -13.84
CA LYS A 260 -31.66 21.04 -14.16
C LYS A 260 -30.69 20.67 -13.01
N ASP A 261 -31.11 19.83 -12.08
CA ASP A 261 -30.19 19.27 -11.07
C ASP A 261 -29.30 18.23 -11.75
N ILE A 262 -28.03 18.17 -11.35
CA ILE A 262 -27.01 17.29 -11.93
C ILE A 262 -26.82 16.06 -11.03
N GLY A 263 -27.03 14.87 -11.59
CA GLY A 263 -26.80 13.58 -10.95
C GLY A 263 -25.31 13.23 -10.93
N LEU A 264 -24.75 13.02 -9.73
CA LEU A 264 -23.35 12.61 -9.52
C LEU A 264 -23.27 11.39 -8.60
N ILE A 265 -22.25 10.57 -8.84
CA ILE A 265 -21.90 9.41 -8.02
C ILE A 265 -20.83 9.77 -6.98
N THR A 266 -20.86 9.09 -5.83
CA THR A 266 -19.76 9.06 -4.87
C THR A 266 -19.06 7.72 -4.96
N ILE A 267 -17.89 7.72 -5.58
CA ILE A 267 -17.14 6.51 -5.92
C ILE A 267 -15.83 6.43 -5.15
N TRP A 268 -15.50 5.24 -4.67
CA TRP A 268 -14.20 4.93 -4.09
C TRP A 268 -13.17 4.81 -5.22
N ARG A 269 -12.17 5.70 -5.25
CA ARG A 269 -11.08 5.60 -6.21
C ARG A 269 -9.85 5.08 -5.49
N HIS A 270 -9.43 3.85 -5.81
CA HIS A 270 -8.06 3.48 -5.50
C HIS A 270 -7.14 4.33 -6.38
N SER A 271 -6.50 5.34 -5.81
CA SER A 271 -5.28 5.86 -6.41
C SER A 271 -4.13 5.04 -5.83
N PRO A 272 -3.63 3.97 -6.50
CA PRO A 272 -2.57 3.12 -5.97
C PRO A 272 -1.21 3.83 -5.84
N LEU A 273 -1.15 5.14 -6.07
CA LEU A 273 0.09 5.87 -6.25
C LEU A 273 0.25 6.95 -5.18
N LYS A 274 0.81 6.53 -4.03
CA LYS A 274 1.74 7.42 -3.30
C LYS A 274 2.95 7.65 -4.20
N VAL A 275 2.86 8.62 -5.12
CA VAL A 275 3.99 9.00 -5.95
C VAL A 275 4.99 9.73 -5.07
N ASP A 276 6.19 9.16 -4.97
CA ASP A 276 7.29 9.78 -4.24
C ASP A 276 7.64 11.11 -4.92
N ARG A 277 7.42 12.24 -4.22
CA ARG A 277 7.48 13.63 -4.72
C ARG A 277 8.86 14.05 -5.28
N ARG A 278 9.86 13.17 -5.31
CA ARG A 278 11.26 13.53 -5.59
C ARG A 278 11.80 12.65 -6.72
N ASN A 279 11.59 13.08 -7.96
CA ASN A 279 12.16 12.57 -9.22
C ASN A 279 11.28 11.66 -10.10
N VAL A 280 9.96 11.63 -9.92
CA VAL A 280 9.07 10.98 -10.89
C VAL A 280 8.45 12.07 -11.78
N PHE A 281 8.85 12.07 -13.04
CA PHE A 281 8.12 12.73 -14.11
C PHE A 281 7.20 11.68 -14.74
N PRO A 282 5.89 11.95 -14.90
CA PRO A 282 5.20 13.18 -14.49
C PRO A 282 5.04 13.28 -12.96
N VAL A 283 5.08 14.50 -12.44
CA VAL A 283 4.60 14.80 -11.08
C VAL A 283 3.10 14.56 -11.14
N PHE A 284 2.65 13.39 -10.69
CA PHE A 284 1.21 13.17 -10.53
C PHE A 284 0.70 14.22 -9.56
N PRO A 285 -0.46 14.87 -9.85
CA PRO A 285 -1.08 15.77 -8.89
C PRO A 285 -1.24 14.99 -7.58
N ASP A 286 -0.96 15.66 -6.46
CA ASP A 286 -1.02 15.01 -5.16
C ASP A 286 -2.46 14.54 -4.91
N THR A 287 -2.69 13.24 -5.12
CA THR A 287 -4.01 12.66 -4.95
C THR A 287 -4.34 12.37 -3.49
N ILE A 288 -3.42 12.70 -2.55
CA ILE A 288 -3.66 12.59 -1.11
C ILE A 288 -4.90 13.39 -0.70
N ASP A 289 -5.15 14.53 -1.36
CA ASP A 289 -6.29 15.39 -1.09
C ASP A 289 -7.59 14.94 -1.79
N LEU A 290 -7.52 14.01 -2.76
CA LEU A 290 -8.74 13.43 -3.39
C LEU A 290 -9.55 12.59 -2.40
N GLY A 291 -9.04 12.37 -1.18
CA GLY A 291 -9.63 11.45 -0.23
C GLY A 291 -9.72 10.05 -0.82
N ILE A 292 -10.41 9.18 -0.11
CA ILE A 292 -10.69 7.82 -0.58
C ILE A 292 -11.90 7.80 -1.53
N TYR A 293 -12.78 8.79 -1.42
CA TYR A 293 -14.03 8.91 -2.16
C TYR A 293 -14.07 10.21 -2.95
N SER A 294 -14.46 10.12 -4.22
CA SER A 294 -14.58 11.23 -5.15
C SER A 294 -16.03 11.39 -5.58
N ILE A 295 -16.51 12.64 -5.71
CA ILE A 295 -17.80 12.95 -6.32
C ILE A 295 -17.58 13.22 -7.80
N GLU A 296 -18.14 12.37 -8.66
CA GLU A 296 -17.86 12.34 -10.10
C GLU A 296 -19.14 12.15 -10.92
N ALA A 297 -19.08 12.55 -12.19
CA ALA A 297 -20.03 12.10 -13.19
C ALA A 297 -19.71 10.67 -13.61
N CYS A 298 -20.73 9.94 -14.09
CA CYS A 298 -20.56 8.59 -14.61
C CYS A 298 -19.61 8.60 -15.81
N ARG A 299 -18.66 7.66 -15.87
CA ARG A 299 -17.62 7.67 -16.90
C ARG A 299 -16.93 6.32 -17.04
N GLY A 300 -16.45 6.06 -18.26
CA GLY A 300 -15.61 4.90 -18.48
C GLY A 300 -14.80 4.95 -19.75
N GLY A 301 -14.18 3.83 -20.07
CA GLY A 301 -13.36 3.66 -21.26
C GLY A 301 -14.20 3.20 -22.45
N VAL A 302 -13.82 3.63 -23.65
CA VAL A 302 -14.35 3.05 -24.88
C VAL A 302 -13.70 1.68 -25.10
N GLU A 303 -14.53 0.65 -25.09
CA GLU A 303 -14.12 -0.73 -25.33
C GLU A 303 -14.21 -1.09 -26.81
N LYS A 304 -13.53 -2.17 -27.20
CA LYS A 304 -13.57 -2.65 -28.60
C LYS A 304 -14.94 -3.18 -29.02
N SER A 305 -15.76 -3.58 -28.05
CA SER A 305 -17.13 -4.06 -28.23
C SER A 305 -18.15 -2.94 -28.38
N ASP A 306 -17.80 -1.72 -27.98
CA ASP A 306 -18.68 -0.56 -28.13
C ASP A 306 -18.72 -0.15 -29.62
N LEU A 307 -19.92 0.04 -30.19
CA LEU A 307 -20.03 0.44 -31.61
C LEU A 307 -19.56 1.89 -31.79
N ASP A 308 -19.84 2.74 -30.81
CA ASP A 308 -19.37 4.12 -30.74
C ASP A 308 -19.26 4.63 -29.29
N SER A 309 -18.86 5.89 -29.14
CA SER A 309 -18.75 6.55 -27.83
C SER A 309 -20.09 6.73 -27.10
N LYS A 310 -21.22 6.78 -27.81
CA LYS A 310 -22.55 6.89 -27.19
C LYS A 310 -22.93 5.56 -26.57
N ASP A 311 -22.69 4.45 -27.26
CA ASP A 311 -22.92 3.10 -26.74
C ASP A 311 -22.05 2.82 -25.52
N SER A 312 -20.78 3.23 -25.57
CA SER A 312 -19.87 3.15 -24.43
C SER A 312 -20.44 3.86 -23.20
N ILE A 313 -20.91 5.10 -23.31
CA ILE A 313 -21.44 5.80 -22.12
C ILE A 313 -22.79 5.24 -21.65
N LEU A 314 -23.62 4.71 -22.55
CA LEU A 314 -24.88 4.06 -22.16
C LEU A 314 -24.61 2.77 -21.37
N ARG A 315 -23.58 2.01 -21.76
CA ARG A 315 -23.11 0.84 -21.01
C ARG A 315 -22.64 1.25 -19.60
N GLU A 316 -21.76 2.25 -19.49
CA GLU A 316 -21.27 2.74 -18.19
C GLU A 316 -22.41 3.26 -17.31
N LEU A 317 -23.38 4.00 -17.86
CA LEU A 317 -24.55 4.48 -17.11
C LEU A 317 -25.45 3.32 -16.63
N HIS A 318 -25.57 2.26 -17.41
CA HIS A 318 -26.27 1.05 -16.99
C HIS A 318 -25.50 0.30 -15.88
N GLU A 319 -24.18 0.17 -16.03
CA GLU A 319 -23.31 -0.53 -15.08
C GLU A 319 -23.18 0.24 -13.77
N GLU A 320 -23.03 1.56 -13.77
CA GLU A 320 -22.79 2.32 -12.55
C GLU A 320 -24.09 2.60 -11.76
N ILE A 321 -25.20 2.89 -12.45
CA ILE A 321 -26.44 3.38 -11.82
C ILE A 321 -27.73 2.73 -12.35
N ASN A 322 -27.63 1.72 -13.22
CA ASN A 322 -28.77 1.05 -13.86
C ASN A 322 -29.70 2.02 -14.59
N LEU A 323 -29.14 3.02 -15.27
CA LEU A 323 -29.92 3.89 -16.16
C LEU A 323 -30.26 3.13 -17.45
N ARG A 324 -31.54 3.09 -17.81
CA ARG A 324 -32.03 2.36 -18.98
C ARG A 324 -32.54 3.32 -20.05
N SER A 325 -32.63 2.84 -21.29
CA SER A 325 -33.09 3.66 -22.43
C SER A 325 -34.49 4.25 -22.23
N ASN A 326 -35.37 3.57 -21.49
CA ASN A 326 -36.70 4.07 -21.17
C ASN A 326 -36.73 5.16 -20.09
N ASP A 327 -35.62 5.40 -19.39
CA ASP A 327 -35.47 6.46 -18.39
C ASP A 327 -34.92 7.77 -19.01
N ILE A 328 -34.33 7.66 -20.21
CA ILE A 328 -33.68 8.76 -20.95
C ILE A 328 -34.70 9.46 -21.85
N LEU A 329 -34.88 10.76 -21.64
CA LEU A 329 -35.72 11.63 -22.48
C LEU A 329 -34.94 12.20 -23.67
N GLU A 330 -33.69 12.59 -23.43
CA GLU A 330 -32.82 13.21 -24.44
C GLU A 330 -31.36 12.84 -24.17
N CYS A 331 -30.58 12.65 -25.23
CA CYS A 331 -29.13 12.43 -25.15
C CYS A 331 -28.43 13.37 -26.13
N THR A 332 -27.62 14.28 -25.61
CA THR A 332 -26.94 15.31 -26.39
C THR A 332 -25.44 15.21 -26.17
N ARG A 333 -24.66 15.08 -27.26
CA ARG A 333 -23.21 15.14 -27.22
C ARG A 333 -22.78 16.60 -27.16
N LEU A 334 -22.03 16.99 -26.14
CA LEU A 334 -21.56 18.37 -25.98
C LEU A 334 -20.29 18.62 -26.78
N SER A 335 -19.21 17.90 -26.44
CA SER A 335 -17.91 18.12 -27.07
C SER A 335 -16.95 16.94 -26.81
N LYS A 336 -15.70 17.15 -27.23
CA LYS A 336 -14.55 16.29 -27.00
C LYS A 336 -13.55 17.03 -26.09
N LEU A 337 -13.26 16.48 -24.92
CA LEU A 337 -12.24 16.97 -23.99
C LEU A 337 -10.90 16.26 -24.22
N ILE A 338 -9.80 16.98 -24.08
CA ILE A 338 -8.46 16.39 -23.96
C ILE A 338 -8.00 16.66 -22.53
N SER A 339 -8.02 15.63 -21.70
CA SER A 339 -7.79 15.73 -20.25
C SER A 339 -6.36 16.14 -19.91
N ASN A 340 -5.39 15.73 -20.72
CA ASN A 340 -3.97 15.97 -20.48
C ASN A 340 -3.15 15.97 -21.78
N THR A 341 -2.75 17.15 -22.24
CA THR A 341 -1.91 17.29 -23.45
C THR A 341 -0.42 17.07 -23.20
N ALA A 342 -0.02 16.91 -21.93
CA ALA A 342 1.38 16.89 -21.53
C ALA A 342 2.00 15.49 -21.47
N TRP A 343 1.23 14.42 -21.35
CA TRP A 343 1.80 13.06 -21.37
C TRP A 343 0.77 11.93 -21.48
N ASP A 344 -0.50 12.13 -21.17
CA ASP A 344 -1.54 11.09 -21.28
C ASP A 344 -2.56 11.49 -22.33
N ILE A 345 -2.29 11.10 -23.57
CA ILE A 345 -3.09 11.51 -24.71
C ILE A 345 -4.24 10.52 -24.86
N PHE A 346 -5.35 10.86 -24.23
CA PHE A 346 -6.65 10.32 -24.54
C PHE A 346 -7.66 11.45 -24.62
N SER A 347 -8.76 11.18 -25.34
CA SER A 347 -9.87 12.11 -25.37
C SER A 347 -11.06 11.57 -24.60
N THR A 348 -11.89 12.48 -24.11
CA THR A 348 -13.13 12.15 -23.41
C THR A 348 -14.30 12.76 -24.17
N GLN A 349 -15.23 11.93 -24.65
CA GLN A 349 -16.48 12.42 -25.23
C GLN A 349 -17.47 12.77 -24.11
N VAL A 350 -18.05 13.96 -24.18
CA VAL A 350 -18.97 14.46 -23.16
C VAL A 350 -20.41 14.35 -23.66
N PHE A 351 -21.27 13.72 -22.87
CA PHE A 351 -22.69 13.57 -23.12
C PHE A 351 -23.52 14.13 -21.97
N VAL A 352 -24.70 14.65 -22.30
CA VAL A 352 -25.75 15.02 -21.34
C VAL A 352 -26.96 14.15 -21.61
N PHE A 353 -27.48 13.55 -20.55
CA PHE A 353 -28.68 12.72 -20.54
C PHE A 353 -29.74 13.42 -19.71
N LYS A 354 -30.79 13.92 -20.37
CA LYS A 354 -32.00 14.35 -19.66
C LYS A 354 -32.79 13.11 -19.31
N VAL A 355 -33.13 12.94 -18.03
CA VAL A 355 -33.84 11.75 -17.52
C VAL A 355 -35.19 12.13 -16.96
N LYS A 356 -36.07 11.14 -16.83
CA LYS A 356 -37.36 11.32 -16.15
C LYS A 356 -37.17 11.68 -14.68
N ASP A 357 -38.08 12.46 -14.12
CA ASP A 357 -38.04 12.88 -12.72
C ASP A 357 -38.28 11.74 -11.73
N ASP A 358 -38.92 10.66 -12.18
CA ASP A 358 -39.15 9.43 -11.41
C ASP A 358 -38.01 8.41 -11.54
N PHE A 359 -36.91 8.77 -12.20
CA PHE A 359 -35.72 7.90 -12.28
C PHE A 359 -35.14 7.68 -10.88
N VAL A 360 -35.11 6.40 -10.47
CA VAL A 360 -34.48 5.95 -9.23
C VAL A 360 -33.22 5.14 -9.57
N PRO A 361 -32.02 5.65 -9.27
CA PRO A 361 -30.78 4.95 -9.57
C PRO A 361 -30.67 3.65 -8.76
N LYS A 362 -30.12 2.60 -9.37
CA LYS A 362 -29.71 1.38 -8.65
C LYS A 362 -28.23 1.15 -8.88
N LEU A 363 -27.45 1.33 -7.82
CA LEU A 363 -26.01 1.15 -7.84
C LEU A 363 -25.67 -0.33 -8.01
N GLN A 364 -24.86 -0.67 -9.00
CA GLN A 364 -24.32 -2.03 -9.10
C GLN A 364 -23.08 -2.17 -8.21
N SER A 365 -22.79 -3.40 -7.80
CA SER A 365 -21.70 -3.70 -6.87
C SER A 365 -20.31 -3.81 -7.52
N GLU A 366 -20.23 -3.76 -8.85
CA GLU A 366 -18.99 -4.00 -9.59
C GLU A 366 -18.00 -2.85 -9.40
N GLU A 367 -18.51 -1.63 -9.33
CA GLU A 367 -17.76 -0.46 -8.89
C GLU A 367 -18.10 -0.14 -7.43
N TYR A 368 -17.11 0.34 -6.68
CA TYR A 368 -17.30 0.77 -5.28
C TYR A 368 -18.01 2.14 -5.20
N ILE A 369 -19.20 2.22 -5.78
CA ILE A 369 -20.08 3.39 -5.75
C ILE A 369 -20.96 3.29 -4.50
N THR A 370 -20.88 4.32 -3.67
CA THR A 370 -21.56 4.34 -2.36
C THR A 370 -22.85 5.14 -2.37
N LYS A 371 -23.00 6.05 -3.35
CA LYS A 371 -24.13 6.97 -3.40
C LYS A 371 -24.30 7.52 -4.82
N PHE A 372 -25.54 7.75 -5.20
CA PHE A 372 -25.92 8.68 -6.28
C PHE A 372 -26.79 9.77 -5.68
N LYS A 373 -26.63 11.02 -6.13
CA LYS A 373 -27.49 12.14 -5.73
C LYS A 373 -27.60 13.16 -6.87
N PHE A 374 -28.80 13.71 -7.07
CA PHE A 374 -29.02 14.94 -7.82
C PHE A 374 -28.65 16.15 -6.96
N TYR A 375 -27.84 17.05 -7.51
CA TYR A 375 -27.40 18.27 -6.88
C TYR A 375 -27.89 19.47 -7.69
N SER A 376 -28.49 20.44 -7.00
CA SER A 376 -28.80 21.74 -7.59
C SER A 376 -27.53 22.47 -8.04
N LEU A 377 -27.67 23.45 -8.92
CA LEU A 377 -26.54 24.25 -9.40
C LEU A 377 -25.75 24.92 -8.27
N ASP A 378 -26.42 25.42 -7.24
CA ASP A 378 -25.77 26.05 -6.09
C ASP A 378 -25.02 25.03 -5.22
N GLU A 379 -25.56 23.83 -5.04
CA GLU A 379 -24.84 22.73 -4.39
C GLU A 379 -23.60 22.32 -5.19
N ILE A 380 -23.69 22.23 -6.53
CA ILE A 380 -22.54 21.93 -7.39
C ILE A 380 -21.44 22.97 -7.23
N LYS A 381 -21.78 24.27 -7.28
CA LYS A 381 -20.82 25.36 -7.04
C LYS A 381 -20.14 25.22 -5.68
N LYS A 382 -20.93 24.96 -4.63
CA LYS A 382 -20.42 24.74 -3.27
C LYS A 382 -19.47 23.54 -3.20
N LEU A 383 -19.84 22.41 -3.82
CA LEU A 383 -18.99 21.21 -3.85
C LEU A 383 -17.67 21.43 -4.59
N ILE A 384 -17.65 22.24 -5.66
CA ILE A 384 -16.42 22.61 -6.36
C ILE A 384 -15.56 23.52 -5.45
N GLN A 385 -16.16 24.54 -4.83
CA GLN A 385 -15.46 25.46 -3.91
C GLN A 385 -14.85 24.74 -2.70
N GLU A 386 -15.55 23.73 -2.17
CA GLU A 386 -15.10 22.90 -1.05
C GLU A 386 -14.13 21.77 -1.48
N ASN A 387 -13.71 21.72 -2.75
CA ASN A 387 -12.87 20.67 -3.32
C ASN A 387 -13.43 19.25 -3.09
N LYS A 388 -14.75 19.08 -3.22
CA LYS A 388 -15.43 17.77 -3.12
C LYS A 388 -15.60 17.12 -4.50
N ILE A 389 -15.82 17.92 -5.54
CA ILE A 389 -15.74 17.47 -6.94
C ILE A 389 -14.34 17.81 -7.42
N VAL A 390 -13.45 16.83 -7.41
CA VAL A 390 -12.02 17.00 -7.69
C VAL A 390 -11.60 16.49 -9.08
N CYS A 391 -12.44 15.66 -9.70
CA CYS A 391 -12.18 15.15 -11.04
C CYS A 391 -12.31 16.26 -12.09
N SER A 392 -11.18 16.60 -12.75
CA SER A 392 -11.14 17.64 -13.78
C SER A 392 -12.08 17.38 -14.95
N ILE A 393 -12.27 16.11 -15.34
CA ILE A 393 -13.20 15.71 -16.40
C ILE A 393 -14.63 16.03 -15.98
N THR A 394 -15.02 15.70 -14.74
CA THR A 394 -16.34 16.03 -14.20
C THR A 394 -16.56 17.54 -14.13
N GLN A 395 -15.61 18.31 -13.59
CA GLN A 395 -15.71 19.77 -13.55
C GLN A 395 -15.85 20.38 -14.96
N SER A 396 -15.07 19.88 -15.93
CA SER A 396 -15.10 20.38 -17.31
C SER A 396 -16.42 20.05 -18.01
N ALA A 397 -16.94 18.84 -17.82
CA ALA A 397 -18.25 18.45 -18.37
C ALA A 397 -19.35 19.35 -17.81
N ILE A 398 -19.36 19.57 -16.48
CA ILE A 398 -20.33 20.47 -15.82
C ILE A 398 -20.23 21.88 -16.41
N LEU A 399 -19.03 22.43 -16.54
CA LEU A 399 -18.85 23.77 -17.09
C LEU A 399 -19.35 23.91 -18.53
N GLN A 400 -19.15 22.89 -19.38
CA GLN A 400 -19.69 22.88 -20.74
C GLN A 400 -21.21 22.88 -20.75
N TYR A 401 -21.82 22.04 -19.92
CA TYR A 401 -23.27 22.01 -19.78
C TYR A 401 -23.82 23.39 -19.36
N LEU A 402 -23.20 24.02 -18.35
CA LEU A 402 -23.61 25.35 -17.89
C LEU A 402 -23.41 26.46 -18.92
N THR A 403 -22.44 26.32 -19.83
CA THR A 403 -22.21 27.30 -20.90
C THR A 403 -23.25 27.20 -22.02
N ILE A 404 -23.88 26.03 -22.20
CA ILE A 404 -24.87 25.80 -23.26
C ILE A 404 -26.28 26.14 -22.79
N GLU A 405 -26.56 25.98 -21.50
CA GLU A 405 -27.89 26.22 -20.91
C GLU A 405 -28.16 27.68 -20.50
N ASN A 406 -27.11 28.51 -20.43
CA ASN A 406 -27.20 29.96 -20.23
C ASN A 406 -26.88 30.67 -21.54
#